data_AF-A0A0C2C5S1-F1
#
_entry.id   AF-A0A0C2C5S1-F1
#
_cell.length_a   1.000
_cell.length_b   1.000
_cell.length_c   1.000
_cell.angle_alpha   90.00
_cell.angle_beta   90.00
_cell.angle_gamma   90.00
#
_symmetry.space_group_name_H-M   'P 1'
#
loop_
_entity.id
_entity.type
_entity.pdbx_description
1 polymer ?
#
loop_
_entity_poly.entity_id
_entity_poly.type
_entity_poly.pdbx_seq_one_letter_code
_entity_poly.pdbx_strand_id
1 'polypeptide(L)'
;ILVRLKKLCYKKDRPDCMNQQLLKNMRVYEVVLEFLSIPYDKKNDAEMPKLITLSHEFLRSFCKGNKENQSRLHKFISIEKDSKEGTLRVETEEEAATLVAIFRNNRELASNVSEDLVAHIVNLIEHKSRNAVFLELLQSFVCIHDKEIETSQDKVATEVRPVFVPVSWCFTVPPILLPC
;
A
#
# COMPACT_ATOMS: atom_id res chain seq x y z
N ILE A 1 -19.62 -7.82 -8.97
CA ILE A 1 -18.74 -7.34 -10.07
C ILE A 1 -17.26 -7.40 -9.67
N LEU A 2 -16.87 -6.82 -8.54
CA LEU A 2 -15.48 -6.80 -8.02
C LEU A 2 -14.78 -8.17 -8.04
N VAL A 3 -15.46 -9.26 -7.63
CA VAL A 3 -14.92 -10.62 -7.69
C VAL A 3 -14.50 -11.03 -9.12
N ARG A 4 -15.29 -10.64 -10.13
CA ARG A 4 -14.96 -10.93 -11.54
C ARG A 4 -13.77 -10.09 -12.01
N LEU A 5 -13.74 -8.81 -11.65
CA LEU A 5 -12.61 -7.92 -11.96
C LEU A 5 -11.30 -8.45 -11.37
N LYS A 6 -11.31 -8.88 -10.10
CA LYS A 6 -10.17 -9.53 -9.46
C LYS A 6 -9.70 -10.76 -10.24
N LYS A 7 -10.63 -11.64 -10.65
CA LYS A 7 -10.33 -12.87 -11.40
C LYS A 7 -9.73 -12.58 -12.77
N LEU A 8 -10.13 -11.50 -13.45
CA LEU A 8 -9.57 -11.11 -14.75
C LEU A 8 -8.08 -10.78 -14.68
N CYS A 9 -7.57 -10.35 -13.52
CA CYS A 9 -6.14 -10.10 -13.33
C CYS A 9 -5.28 -11.38 -13.35
N TYR A 10 -5.89 -12.57 -13.48
CA TYR A 10 -5.18 -13.85 -13.46
C TYR A 10 -5.56 -14.75 -14.63
N LYS A 11 -4.59 -15.55 -15.07
CA LYS A 11 -4.75 -16.66 -16.01
C LYS A 11 -3.98 -17.86 -15.50
N LYS A 12 -4.69 -18.97 -15.22
CA LYS A 12 -4.11 -20.18 -14.60
C LYS A 12 -3.32 -19.85 -13.32
N ASP A 13 -3.94 -19.07 -12.43
CA ASP A 13 -3.39 -18.60 -11.15
C ASP A 13 -2.11 -17.77 -11.20
N ARG A 14 -1.67 -17.37 -12.39
CA ARG A 14 -0.58 -16.43 -12.61
C ARG A 14 -1.13 -15.05 -13.01
N PRO A 15 -0.46 -13.94 -12.63
CA PRO A 15 -0.85 -12.62 -13.09
C PRO A 15 -0.94 -12.57 -14.62
N ASP A 16 -2.03 -12.00 -15.14
CA ASP A 16 -2.27 -11.81 -16.56
C ASP A 16 -2.05 -10.34 -16.92
N CYS A 17 -0.82 -10.01 -17.35
CA CYS A 17 -0.43 -8.66 -17.70
C CYS A 17 -1.31 -8.06 -18.81
N MET A 18 -1.82 -8.88 -19.74
CA MET A 18 -2.66 -8.41 -20.83
C MET A 18 -4.02 -7.95 -20.31
N ASN A 19 -4.68 -8.76 -19.47
CA ASN A 19 -5.96 -8.36 -18.88
C ASN A 19 -5.80 -7.20 -17.89
N GLN A 20 -4.72 -7.19 -17.09
CA GLN A 20 -4.40 -6.06 -16.23
C GLN A 20 -4.22 -4.75 -17.03
N GLN A 21 -3.59 -4.81 -18.20
CA GLN A 21 -3.46 -3.67 -19.11
C GLN A 21 -4.82 -3.23 -19.67
N LEU A 22 -5.67 -4.17 -20.08
CA LEU A 22 -7.03 -3.85 -20.55
C LEU A 22 -7.84 -3.14 -19.45
N LEU A 23 -7.77 -3.63 -18.21
CA LEU A 23 -8.43 -3.01 -17.06
C LEU A 23 -7.89 -1.60 -16.77
N LYS A 24 -6.58 -1.37 -16.98
CA LYS A 24 -5.97 -0.04 -16.88
C LYS A 24 -6.53 0.90 -17.96
N ASN A 25 -6.54 0.45 -19.21
CA ASN A 25 -7.03 1.25 -20.34
C ASN A 25 -8.51 1.61 -20.19
N MET A 26 -9.30 0.72 -19.60
CA MET A 26 -10.70 0.93 -19.25
C MET A 26 -10.90 1.77 -17.97
N ARG A 27 -9.81 2.21 -17.31
CA ARG A 27 -9.82 3.04 -16.09
C ARG A 27 -10.65 2.45 -14.95
N VAL A 28 -10.77 1.12 -14.89
CA VAL A 28 -11.60 0.45 -13.87
C VAL A 28 -11.12 0.74 -12.45
N TYR A 29 -9.81 0.91 -12.27
CA TYR A 29 -9.24 1.26 -10.96
C TYR A 29 -9.68 2.65 -10.47
N GLU A 30 -9.98 3.61 -11.35
CA GLU A 30 -10.45 4.95 -10.93
C GLU A 30 -11.86 4.84 -10.36
N VAL A 31 -12.74 4.09 -11.02
CA VAL A 31 -14.09 3.83 -10.51
C VAL A 31 -14.05 3.09 -9.16
N VAL A 32 -13.11 2.17 -8.98
CA VAL A 32 -12.95 1.47 -7.69
C VAL A 32 -12.42 2.41 -6.60
N LEU A 33 -11.49 3.31 -6.93
CA LEU A 33 -11.01 4.32 -5.98
C LEU A 33 -12.12 5.31 -5.58
N GLU A 34 -12.94 5.74 -6.54
CA GLU A 34 -14.12 6.58 -6.28
C GLU A 34 -15.11 5.85 -5.38
N PHE A 35 -15.37 4.57 -5.65
CA PHE A 35 -16.22 3.74 -4.80
C PHE A 35 -15.71 3.65 -3.35
N LEU A 36 -14.40 3.50 -3.15
CA LEU A 36 -13.79 3.48 -1.81
C LEU A 36 -13.97 4.81 -1.05
N SER A 37 -14.24 5.91 -1.75
CA SER A 37 -14.46 7.23 -1.14
C SER A 37 -15.90 7.46 -0.68
N ILE A 38 -16.84 6.58 -1.04
CA ILE A 38 -18.24 6.71 -0.66
C ILE A 38 -18.39 6.48 0.85
N PRO A 39 -18.88 7.47 1.62
CA PRO A 39 -19.11 7.29 3.04
C PRO A 39 -20.23 6.29 3.29
N TYR A 40 -20.08 5.46 4.32
CA TYR A 40 -21.10 4.50 4.74
C TYR A 40 -21.16 4.41 6.26
N ASP A 41 -22.29 3.92 6.76
CA ASP A 41 -22.49 3.72 8.19
C ASP A 41 -21.75 2.45 8.65
N LYS A 42 -20.56 2.64 9.23
CA LYS A 42 -19.72 1.53 9.73
C LYS A 42 -20.38 0.70 10.83
N LYS A 43 -21.43 1.20 11.50
CA LYS A 43 -22.12 0.49 12.59
C LYS A 43 -23.30 -0.32 12.09
N ASN A 44 -24.02 0.20 11.10
CA ASN A 44 -25.28 -0.38 10.64
C ASN A 44 -25.19 -1.07 9.27
N ASP A 45 -24.17 -0.79 8.46
CA ASP A 45 -23.99 -1.42 7.16
C ASP A 45 -23.08 -2.66 7.26
N ALA A 46 -23.69 -3.84 7.14
CA ALA A 46 -23.00 -5.12 7.21
C ALA A 46 -22.36 -5.56 5.87
N GLU A 47 -22.73 -4.92 4.75
CA GLU A 47 -22.29 -5.33 3.41
C GLU A 47 -21.15 -4.45 2.88
N MET A 48 -21.15 -3.16 3.20
CA MET A 48 -20.10 -2.23 2.77
C MET A 48 -18.69 -2.66 3.16
N PRO A 49 -18.40 -3.14 4.38
CA PRO A 49 -17.07 -3.65 4.72
C PRO A 49 -16.58 -4.75 3.75
N LYS A 50 -17.47 -5.65 3.32
CA LYS A 50 -17.13 -6.71 2.35
C LYS A 50 -16.80 -6.14 0.98
N LEU A 51 -17.53 -5.11 0.54
CA LEU A 51 -17.29 -4.45 -0.75
C LEU A 51 -15.98 -3.66 -0.73
N ILE A 52 -15.64 -3.02 0.39
CA ILE A 52 -14.36 -2.34 0.59
C ILE A 52 -13.20 -3.35 0.49
N THR A 53 -13.26 -4.46 1.23
CA THR A 53 -12.25 -5.54 1.14
C THR A 53 -12.12 -6.06 -0.30
N LEU A 54 -13.22 -6.36 -0.99
CA LEU A 54 -13.18 -6.82 -2.38
C LEU A 54 -12.57 -5.80 -3.34
N SER A 55 -12.75 -4.50 -3.07
CA SER A 55 -12.18 -3.40 -3.84
C SER A 55 -10.66 -3.35 -3.67
N HIS A 56 -10.16 -3.44 -2.44
CA HIS A 56 -8.73 -3.50 -2.17
C HIS A 56 -8.09 -4.79 -2.70
N GLU A 57 -8.76 -5.94 -2.61
CA GLU A 57 -8.27 -7.19 -3.22
C GLU A 57 -8.12 -7.08 -4.75
N PHE A 58 -9.05 -6.39 -5.40
CA PHE A 58 -8.93 -6.07 -6.82
C PHE A 58 -7.73 -5.17 -7.10
N LEU A 59 -7.56 -4.06 -6.37
CA LEU A 59 -6.42 -3.14 -6.56
C LEU A 59 -5.07 -3.86 -6.36
N ARG A 60 -4.96 -4.71 -5.32
CA ARG A 60 -3.77 -5.57 -5.10
C ARG A 60 -3.52 -6.50 -6.28
N SER A 61 -4.56 -7.12 -6.82
CA SER A 61 -4.45 -8.02 -7.97
C SER A 61 -4.14 -7.30 -9.27
N PHE A 62 -4.63 -6.07 -9.42
CA PHE A 62 -4.37 -5.19 -10.56
C PHE A 62 -2.88 -4.78 -10.65
N CYS A 63 -2.21 -4.58 -9.51
CA CYS A 63 -0.77 -4.29 -9.43
C CYS A 63 0.14 -5.53 -9.52
N LYS A 64 -0.37 -6.72 -9.21
CA LYS A 64 0.48 -7.90 -8.96
C LYS A 64 1.34 -8.23 -10.18
N GLY A 65 2.66 -8.07 -10.04
CA GLY A 65 3.63 -8.35 -11.10
C GLY A 65 3.64 -7.34 -12.25
N ASN A 66 3.00 -6.18 -12.11
CA ASN A 66 2.82 -5.21 -13.18
C ASN A 66 3.26 -3.81 -12.74
N LYS A 67 4.50 -3.45 -13.09
CA LYS A 67 5.13 -2.18 -12.71
C LYS A 67 4.40 -0.96 -13.27
N GLU A 68 3.83 -1.04 -14.48
CA GLU A 68 3.06 0.07 -15.04
C GLU A 68 1.81 0.37 -14.23
N ASN A 69 1.09 -0.67 -13.81
CA ASN A 69 -0.10 -0.52 -12.99
C ASN A 69 0.23 -0.03 -11.58
N GLN A 70 1.34 -0.49 -11.01
CA GLN A 70 1.89 0.04 -9.76
C GLN A 70 2.17 1.54 -9.87
N SER A 71 2.93 1.97 -10.89
CA SER A 71 3.22 3.40 -11.10
C SER A 71 1.97 4.23 -11.40
N ARG A 72 0.91 3.62 -11.95
CA ARG A 72 -0.37 4.28 -12.14
C ARG A 72 -1.10 4.50 -10.81
N LEU A 73 -1.24 3.46 -9.98
CA LEU A 73 -1.93 3.56 -8.70
C LEU A 73 -1.17 4.40 -7.66
N HIS A 74 0.16 4.41 -7.72
CA HIS A 74 1.00 5.28 -6.87
C HIS A 74 0.56 6.76 -6.91
N LYS A 75 0.08 7.24 -8.08
CA LYS A 75 -0.37 8.63 -8.27
C LYS A 75 -1.64 8.99 -7.49
N PHE A 76 -2.32 8.02 -6.90
CA PHE A 76 -3.56 8.20 -6.15
C PHE A 76 -3.37 8.03 -4.64
N ILE A 77 -2.13 7.81 -4.18
CA ILE A 77 -1.81 7.81 -2.75
C ILE A 77 -1.84 9.26 -2.25
N SER A 78 -2.55 9.50 -1.14
CA SER A 78 -2.57 10.80 -0.48
C SER A 78 -2.53 10.61 1.03
N ILE A 79 -1.76 11.47 1.70
CA ILE A 79 -1.69 11.55 3.18
C ILE A 79 -2.49 12.74 3.72
N GLU A 80 -3.09 13.54 2.83
CA GLU A 80 -3.83 14.74 3.22
C GLU A 80 -5.20 14.37 3.79
N LYS A 81 -5.57 14.99 4.92
CA LYS A 81 -6.87 14.77 5.56
C LYS A 81 -8.04 15.20 4.66
N ASP A 82 -7.84 16.23 3.85
CA ASP A 82 -8.81 16.77 2.90
C ASP A 82 -8.58 16.25 1.47
N SER A 83 -8.03 15.03 1.34
CA SER A 83 -7.68 14.51 0.01
C SER A 83 -8.91 14.40 -0.90
N LYS A 84 -8.67 14.52 -2.21
CA LYS A 84 -9.71 14.38 -3.22
C LYS A 84 -10.37 12.99 -3.17
N GLU A 85 -11.66 12.91 -3.48
CA GLU A 85 -12.32 11.64 -3.78
C GLU A 85 -11.52 10.84 -4.83
N GLY A 86 -11.53 9.52 -4.69
CA GLY A 86 -10.75 8.63 -5.55
C GLY A 86 -9.26 8.51 -5.15
N THR A 87 -8.91 8.77 -3.89
CA THR A 87 -7.55 8.61 -3.37
C THR A 87 -7.46 7.52 -2.30
N LEU A 88 -6.28 6.94 -2.12
CA LEU A 88 -5.96 6.01 -1.03
C LEU A 88 -5.38 6.80 0.14
N ARG A 89 -6.07 6.83 1.29
CA ARG A 89 -5.77 7.73 2.41
C ARG A 89 -4.80 7.16 3.45
N VAL A 90 -4.30 5.95 3.27
CA VAL A 90 -3.32 5.27 4.14
C VAL A 90 -3.68 5.45 5.63
N GLU A 91 -4.86 5.01 6.03
CA GLU A 91 -5.31 5.09 7.42
C GLU A 91 -5.69 3.72 8.00
N THR A 92 -5.98 2.76 7.12
CA THR A 92 -6.48 1.44 7.45
C THR A 92 -5.52 0.34 7.01
N GLU A 93 -5.68 -0.84 7.59
CA GLU A 93 -4.88 -2.03 7.24
C GLU A 93 -5.07 -2.44 5.78
N GLU A 94 -6.28 -2.28 5.22
CA GLU A 94 -6.57 -2.60 3.82
C GLU A 94 -5.87 -1.66 2.84
N GLU A 95 -5.77 -0.36 3.18
CA GLU A 95 -5.00 0.62 2.41
C GLU A 95 -3.51 0.32 2.50
N ALA A 96 -2.98 0.03 3.70
CA ALA A 96 -1.58 -0.36 3.87
C ALA A 96 -1.24 -1.62 3.05
N ALA A 97 -2.09 -2.65 3.08
CA ALA A 97 -1.92 -3.85 2.26
C ALA A 97 -1.97 -3.55 0.74
N THR A 98 -2.76 -2.55 0.35
CA THR A 98 -2.81 -2.09 -1.05
C THR A 98 -1.51 -1.39 -1.43
N LEU A 99 -0.98 -0.52 -0.57
CA LEU A 99 0.30 0.13 -0.78
C LEU A 99 1.46 -0.88 -0.84
N VAL A 100 1.45 -1.93 0.00
CA VAL A 100 2.42 -3.03 -0.11
C VAL A 100 2.42 -3.57 -1.54
N ALA A 101 1.25 -3.84 -2.13
CA ALA A 101 1.17 -4.35 -3.49
C ALA A 101 1.63 -3.33 -4.57
N ILE A 102 1.46 -2.03 -4.32
CA ILE A 102 1.96 -0.95 -5.19
C ILE A 102 3.49 -0.94 -5.22
N PHE A 103 4.16 -1.04 -4.06
CA PHE A 103 5.61 -0.93 -3.97
C PHE A 103 6.35 -2.27 -4.14
N ARG A 104 5.67 -3.41 -3.94
CA ARG A 104 6.29 -4.74 -3.98
C ARG A 104 7.05 -4.98 -5.29
N ASN A 105 8.34 -5.28 -5.14
CA ASN A 105 9.27 -5.57 -6.24
C ASN A 105 9.39 -4.45 -7.28
N ASN A 106 9.13 -3.20 -6.90
CA ASN A 106 9.27 -2.03 -7.75
C ASN A 106 10.34 -1.07 -7.21
N ARG A 107 11.60 -1.31 -7.60
CA ARG A 107 12.75 -0.52 -7.13
C ARG A 107 12.63 0.96 -7.49
N GLU A 108 12.08 1.28 -8.65
CA GLU A 108 11.91 2.68 -9.07
C GLU A 108 10.97 3.43 -8.13
N LEU A 109 9.81 2.86 -7.79
CA LEU A 109 8.90 3.48 -6.83
C LEU A 109 9.50 3.50 -5.42
N ALA A 110 10.08 2.38 -4.99
CA ALA A 110 10.63 2.26 -3.64
C ALA A 110 11.78 3.25 -3.38
N SER A 111 12.71 3.43 -4.33
CA SER A 111 13.80 4.43 -4.23
C SER A 111 13.30 5.88 -4.18
N ASN A 112 12.15 6.16 -4.77
CA ASN A 112 11.57 7.50 -4.86
C ASN A 112 10.41 7.75 -3.88
N VAL A 113 10.26 6.90 -2.86
CA VAL A 113 9.26 7.12 -1.80
C VAL A 113 9.48 8.48 -1.12
N SER A 114 8.41 9.23 -0.87
CA SER A 114 8.50 10.53 -0.20
C SER A 114 8.74 10.38 1.30
N GLU A 115 9.48 11.32 1.87
CA GLU A 115 9.72 11.38 3.32
C GLU A 115 8.40 11.57 4.08
N ASP A 116 7.50 12.43 3.58
CA ASP A 116 6.19 12.65 4.20
C ASP A 116 5.35 11.37 4.32
N LEU A 117 5.39 10.49 3.31
CA LEU A 117 4.67 9.22 3.34
C LEU A 117 5.28 8.28 4.38
N VAL A 118 6.61 8.24 4.49
CA VAL A 118 7.32 7.45 5.49
C VAL A 118 7.00 7.95 6.90
N ALA A 119 7.10 9.26 7.14
CA ALA A 119 6.78 9.90 8.41
C ALA A 119 5.33 9.61 8.83
N HIS A 120 4.38 9.75 7.89
CA HIS A 120 2.97 9.44 8.14
C HIS A 120 2.77 7.98 8.56
N ILE A 121 3.40 7.02 7.87
CA ILE A 121 3.30 5.60 8.22
C ILE A 121 3.90 5.32 9.61
N VAL A 122 5.07 5.87 9.93
CA VAL A 122 5.69 5.69 11.26
C VAL A 122 4.76 6.21 12.36
N ASN A 123 4.18 7.40 12.18
CA ASN A 123 3.20 8.00 13.10
C ASN A 123 1.94 7.13 13.27
N LEU A 124 1.45 6.48 12.20
CA LEU A 124 0.31 5.54 12.30
C LEU A 124 0.65 4.31 13.14
N ILE A 125 1.86 3.76 13.00
CA ILE A 125 2.26 2.58 13.78
C ILE A 125 2.39 2.94 15.27
N GLU A 126 2.88 4.14 15.55
CA GLU A 126 3.01 4.66 16.92
C GLU A 126 1.66 4.87 17.59
N HIS A 127 0.73 5.57 16.92
CA HIS A 127 -0.47 6.09 17.57
C HIS A 127 -1.77 5.34 17.26
N LYS A 128 -1.87 4.63 16.12
CA LYS A 128 -3.11 3.94 15.73
C LYS A 128 -3.05 2.44 15.95
N SER A 129 -2.04 1.74 15.42
CA SER A 129 -1.95 0.29 15.56
C SER A 129 -0.57 -0.29 15.25
N ARG A 130 -0.07 -1.16 16.13
CA ARG A 130 1.09 -2.03 15.84
C ARG A 130 0.65 -3.25 15.03
N ASN A 131 0.23 -3.03 13.79
CA ASN A 131 -0.11 -4.11 12.86
C ASN A 131 1.08 -4.43 11.95
N ALA A 132 1.35 -5.72 11.75
CA ALA A 132 2.45 -6.21 10.91
C ALA A 132 2.37 -5.72 9.45
N VAL A 133 1.19 -5.37 8.94
CA VAL A 133 1.02 -4.86 7.56
C VAL A 133 1.75 -3.54 7.32
N PHE A 134 1.79 -2.65 8.32
CA PHE A 134 2.52 -1.38 8.20
C PHE A 134 4.03 -1.60 8.23
N LEU A 135 4.50 -2.60 8.97
CA LEU A 135 5.90 -3.02 8.93
C LEU A 135 6.27 -3.66 7.59
N GLU A 136 5.39 -4.50 7.03
CA GLU A 136 5.56 -5.03 5.66
C GLU A 136 5.61 -3.90 4.63
N LEU A 137 4.81 -2.84 4.83
CA LEU A 137 4.85 -1.65 3.98
C LEU A 137 6.21 -0.94 4.05
N LEU A 138 6.72 -0.64 5.24
CA LEU A 138 8.06 -0.06 5.39
C LEU A 138 9.15 -0.97 4.79
N GLN A 139 9.04 -2.28 5.00
CA GLN A 139 9.95 -3.26 4.41
C GLN A 139 9.94 -3.21 2.88
N SER A 140 8.76 -3.01 2.27
CA SER A 140 8.62 -2.91 0.81
C SER A 140 9.32 -1.69 0.20
N PHE A 141 9.63 -0.67 1.01
CA PHE A 141 10.37 0.51 0.56
C PHE A 141 11.89 0.31 0.60
N VAL A 142 12.39 -0.47 1.56
CA VAL A 142 13.83 -0.55 1.85
C VAL A 142 14.52 -1.75 1.23
N CYS A 143 13.79 -2.83 0.93
CA CYS A 143 14.38 -4.08 0.48
C CYS A 143 13.54 -4.73 -0.63
N ILE A 144 14.22 -5.14 -1.70
CA ILE A 144 13.63 -5.92 -2.79
C ILE A 144 14.55 -7.09 -3.12
N HIS A 145 14.05 -8.32 -2.98
CA HIS A 145 14.80 -9.55 -3.25
C HIS A 145 16.15 -9.58 -2.51
N ASP A 146 16.13 -9.29 -1.21
CA ASP A 146 17.32 -9.24 -0.32
C ASP A 146 18.39 -8.23 -0.76
N LYS A 147 18.01 -7.29 -1.62
CA LYS A 147 18.84 -6.16 -2.01
C LYS A 147 18.26 -4.88 -1.45
N GLU A 148 19.05 -4.25 -0.62
CA GLU A 148 18.74 -3.00 0.03
C GLU A 148 18.60 -1.83 -0.97
N ILE A 149 17.93 -0.79 -0.51
CA ILE A 149 17.71 0.47 -1.21
C ILE A 149 18.16 1.58 -0.24
N GLU A 150 19.45 1.90 -0.29
CA GLU A 150 20.12 2.83 0.64
C GLU A 150 19.32 4.14 0.81
N THR A 151 18.90 4.75 -0.30
CA THR A 151 18.13 6.01 -0.27
C THR A 151 16.83 5.94 0.53
N SER A 152 16.18 4.78 0.54
CA SER A 152 14.90 4.58 1.24
C SER A 152 15.14 4.11 2.67
N GLN A 153 16.20 3.34 2.91
CA GLN A 153 16.67 3.02 4.26
C GLN A 153 17.02 4.28 5.04
N ASP A 154 17.72 5.23 4.43
CA ASP A 154 18.10 6.48 5.10
C ASP A 154 16.87 7.30 5.53
N LYS A 155 15.84 7.37 4.68
CA LYS A 155 14.56 8.03 4.99
C LYS A 155 13.84 7.34 6.13
N VAL A 156 13.65 6.02 6.04
CA VAL A 156 12.98 5.25 7.10
C VAL A 156 13.76 5.32 8.40
N ALA A 157 15.09 5.16 8.37
CA ALA A 157 15.93 5.28 9.56
C ALA A 157 15.86 6.68 10.16
N THR A 158 15.77 7.73 9.35
CA THR A 158 15.65 9.11 9.86
C THR A 158 14.33 9.36 10.58
N GLU A 159 13.22 8.82 10.09
CA GLU A 159 11.91 8.93 10.76
C GLU A 159 11.80 8.02 11.99
N VAL A 160 12.48 6.87 11.97
CA VAL A 160 12.50 5.90 13.07
C VAL A 160 13.44 6.37 14.19
N ARG A 161 14.58 7.00 13.89
CA ARG A 161 15.58 7.45 14.88
C ARG A 161 15.04 8.36 16.01
N PRO A 162 14.24 9.42 15.76
CA PRO A 162 13.70 10.26 16.83
C PRO A 162 12.64 9.55 17.69
N VAL A 163 12.12 8.41 17.24
CA VAL A 163 11.08 7.61 17.92
C VAL A 163 11.68 6.55 18.86
N PHE A 164 13.00 6.29 18.81
CA PHE A 164 13.64 5.14 19.49
C PHE A 164 14.48 5.53 20.72
N VAL A 165 13.81 5.76 21.84
CA VAL A 165 14.20 5.14 23.12
C VAL A 165 12.97 4.64 23.90
N PRO A 166 12.23 3.65 23.37
CA PRO A 166 11.65 2.65 24.26
C PRO A 166 12.08 1.24 23.84
N VAL A 167 12.63 0.51 24.81
CA VAL A 167 13.19 -0.85 24.76
C VAL A 167 12.23 -1.91 24.17
N SER A 168 10.97 -1.57 23.95
CA SER A 168 9.91 -2.47 23.45
C SER A 168 9.93 -2.73 21.94
N TRP A 169 10.71 -1.98 21.15
CA TRP A 169 10.77 -2.15 19.69
C TRP A 169 12.02 -2.86 19.17
N CYS A 170 13.04 -3.08 20.01
CA CYS A 170 14.25 -3.82 19.62
C CYS A 170 13.97 -5.28 19.18
N PHE A 171 12.78 -5.81 19.46
CA PHE A 171 12.39 -7.18 19.13
C PHE A 171 11.41 -7.30 17.96
N THR A 172 10.88 -6.19 17.43
CA THR A 172 9.82 -6.18 16.40
C THR A 172 10.21 -5.54 15.08
N VAL A 173 11.28 -4.73 15.05
CA VAL A 173 11.80 -4.17 13.80
C VAL A 173 12.74 -5.20 13.16
N PRO A 174 12.43 -5.72 11.94
CA PRO A 174 13.36 -6.56 11.21
C PRO A 174 14.74 -5.87 11.11
N PRO A 175 15.86 -6.60 11.30
CA PRO A 175 17.21 -6.02 11.28
C PRO A 175 17.50 -5.17 10.04
N ILE A 176 16.83 -5.44 8.92
CA ILE A 176 16.98 -4.73 7.63
C ILE A 176 16.48 -3.28 7.64
N LEU A 177 15.73 -2.89 8.69
CA LEU A 177 15.23 -1.52 8.92
C LEU A 177 16.10 -0.75 9.93
N LEU A 178 17.12 -1.37 10.51
CA LEU A 178 18.10 -0.70 11.36
C LEU A 178 19.29 -0.27 10.49
N PRO A 179 19.81 0.95 10.65
CA PRO A 179 21.08 1.32 10.01
C PRO A 179 22.21 0.42 10.55
N CYS A 180 23.10 -0.01 9.66
CA CYS A 180 24.35 -0.72 10.01
C CYS A 180 25.20 0.08 11.02
#